data_AF-A0A3P7IMG1-F1
#
_entry.id   AF-A0A3P7IMG1-F1
#
_cell.length_a   1.000
_cell.length_b   1.000
_cell.length_c   1.000
_cell.angle_alpha   90.00
_cell.angle_beta   90.00
_cell.angle_gamma   90.00
#
_symmetry.space_group_name_H-M   'P 1'
#
loop_
_entity.id
_entity.type
_entity.pdbx_description
1 polymer ?
#
loop_
_entity_poly.entity_id
_entity_poly.type
_entity_poly.pdbx_seq_one_letter_code
_entity_poly.pdbx_strand_id
1 'polypeptide(L)'
;MFTMFSGTFGNPLYFFATNTSHVTQAEMWVRLSDILEFFFVAHPASGRKEGEEHHRIMYFYPKGDTLDRQAKITGFAEAVVNFTDNFVSPRDQAEKPEFPFRTVSTQKSDHVYIQVEECEFLIGLALSK
;
A
#
# COMPACT_ATOMS: atom_id res chain seq x y z
N MET A 1 -10.86 32.80 2.11
CA MET A 1 -9.47 33.09 1.72
C MET A 1 -8.65 31.89 2.15
N PHE A 2 -8.36 30.97 1.22
CA PHE A 2 -7.59 29.76 1.50
C PHE A 2 -6.11 30.10 1.44
N THR A 3 -5.40 29.92 2.54
CA THR A 3 -3.95 30.09 2.61
C THR A 3 -3.31 28.91 1.88
N MET A 4 -2.73 29.15 0.72
CA MET A 4 -1.87 28.17 0.06
C MET A 4 -0.58 28.03 0.86
N PHE A 5 -0.31 26.85 1.40
CA PHE A 5 1.05 26.49 1.79
C PHE A 5 1.87 26.27 0.51
N SER A 6 2.61 27.30 0.13
CA SER A 6 3.69 27.23 -0.86
C SER A 6 4.86 26.44 -0.25
N GLY A 7 4.71 25.12 -0.16
CA GLY A 7 5.83 24.21 0.07
C GLY A 7 6.41 23.85 -1.28
N THR A 8 7.65 24.26 -1.54
CA THR A 8 8.48 23.62 -2.57
C THR A 8 8.44 22.11 -2.31
N PHE A 9 8.09 21.32 -3.33
CA PHE A 9 8.13 19.85 -3.26
C PHE A 9 9.59 19.41 -3.05
N GLY A 10 10.07 19.46 -1.81
CA GLY A 10 11.23 18.73 -1.36
C GLY A 10 10.95 17.25 -1.61
N ASN A 11 11.92 16.56 -2.20
CA ASN A 11 11.91 15.16 -2.61
C ASN A 11 10.76 14.32 -1.98
N PRO A 12 9.85 13.72 -2.78
CA PRO A 12 8.65 13.03 -2.30
C PRO A 12 8.94 11.81 -1.40
N LEU A 13 10.21 11.42 -1.27
CA LEU A 13 10.66 10.40 -0.34
C LEU A 13 10.85 10.90 1.10
N TYR A 14 10.59 12.17 1.38
CA TYR A 14 10.78 12.78 2.69
C TYR A 14 9.52 13.48 3.19
N PHE A 15 9.22 13.30 4.48
CA PHE A 15 8.09 13.93 5.16
C PHE A 15 8.54 14.70 6.41
N PHE A 16 7.76 15.72 6.77
CA PHE A 16 7.92 16.46 8.02
C PHE A 16 7.07 15.81 9.12
N ALA A 17 7.68 15.39 10.24
CA ALA A 17 6.91 14.93 11.40
C ALA A 17 6.38 16.15 12.18
N THR A 18 5.08 16.44 12.13
CA THR A 18 4.56 17.73 12.63
C THR A 18 4.39 17.84 14.15
N ASN A 19 4.86 16.87 14.95
CA ASN A 19 4.47 16.77 16.35
C ASN A 19 5.63 16.46 17.32
N THR A 20 6.59 17.37 17.44
CA THR A 20 7.48 17.43 18.61
C THR A 20 7.76 18.88 18.99
N SER A 21 7.36 19.28 20.19
CA SER A 21 7.49 20.66 20.69
C SER A 21 8.94 21.08 21.04
N HIS A 22 9.93 20.20 20.85
CA HIS A 22 11.30 20.38 21.35
C HIS A 22 12.41 19.80 20.45
N VAL A 23 12.28 19.87 19.13
CA VAL A 23 13.37 19.42 18.21
C VAL A 23 13.77 20.55 17.28
N THR A 24 15.08 20.82 17.20
CA THR A 24 15.65 21.80 16.27
C THR A 24 15.37 21.38 14.82
N GLN A 25 14.92 22.31 13.98
CA GLN A 25 14.45 22.10 12.58
C GLN A 25 15.37 21.28 11.66
N ALA A 26 16.63 21.05 12.03
CA ALA A 26 17.61 20.31 11.23
C ALA A 26 17.45 18.78 11.26
N GLU A 27 16.71 18.20 12.22
CA GLU A 27 16.76 16.75 12.51
C GLU A 27 15.53 15.93 12.10
N MET A 28 14.55 16.51 11.39
CA MET A 28 13.24 15.86 11.23
C MET A 28 12.89 15.51 9.79
N TRP A 29 13.83 14.86 9.11
CA TRP A 29 13.63 14.27 7.77
C TRP A 29 13.33 12.79 7.94
N VAL A 30 12.04 12.42 7.90
CA VAL A 30 11.64 11.00 7.91
C VAL A 30 11.61 10.53 6.47
N ARG A 31 12.36 9.48 6.13
CA ARG A 31 12.28 8.88 4.80
C ARG A 31 11.04 8.00 4.73
N LEU A 32 10.39 7.96 3.56
CA LEU A 32 9.29 7.03 3.30
C LEU A 32 9.68 5.59 3.67
N SER A 33 10.92 5.20 3.37
CA SER A 33 11.46 3.88 3.69
C SER A 33 11.48 3.56 5.18
N ASP A 34 11.55 4.57 6.04
CA ASP A 34 11.63 4.40 7.51
C ASP A 34 10.24 4.15 8.12
N ILE A 35 9.16 4.51 7.43
CA ILE A 35 7.76 4.30 7.86
C ILE A 35 7.02 3.25 7.02
N LEU A 36 7.64 2.73 5.96
CA LEU A 36 7.04 1.75 5.06
C LEU A 36 7.24 0.33 5.61
N GLU A 37 6.18 -0.28 6.14
CA GLU A 37 6.24 -1.63 6.70
C GLU A 37 6.36 -2.71 5.61
N PHE A 38 5.64 -2.51 4.51
CA PHE A 38 5.77 -3.31 3.29
C PHE A 38 5.33 -2.50 2.07
N PHE A 39 5.87 -2.88 0.91
CA PHE A 39 5.36 -2.53 -0.40
C PHE A 39 5.49 -3.75 -1.31
N PHE A 40 4.44 -4.08 -2.07
CA PHE A 40 4.47 -5.19 -3.00
C PHE A 40 3.75 -4.88 -4.30
N VAL A 41 4.16 -5.62 -5.35
CA VAL A 41 3.41 -5.78 -6.59
C VAL A 41 3.18 -7.27 -6.76
N ALA A 42 1.91 -7.67 -6.83
CA ALA A 42 1.49 -9.04 -7.00
C ALA A 42 0.64 -9.20 -8.26
N HIS A 43 0.77 -10.36 -8.90
CA HIS A 43 -0.08 -10.78 -10.00
C HIS A 43 -0.63 -12.17 -9.63
N PRO A 44 -1.82 -12.25 -8.99
CA PRO A 44 -2.35 -13.49 -8.46
C PRO A 44 -2.47 -14.62 -9.49
N ALA A 45 -2.79 -14.29 -10.75
CA ALA A 45 -2.93 -15.28 -11.81
C ALA A 45 -1.62 -16.02 -12.14
N SER A 46 -0.44 -15.39 -11.96
CA SER A 46 0.86 -16.01 -12.22
C SER A 46 1.23 -17.16 -11.29
N GLY A 47 0.57 -17.29 -10.13
CA GLY A 47 0.87 -18.34 -9.16
C GLY A 47 -0.31 -19.25 -8.82
N ARG A 48 -1.28 -19.40 -9.72
CA ARG A 48 -2.48 -20.23 -9.50
C ARG A 48 -2.23 -21.73 -9.62
N LYS A 49 -1.18 -22.15 -10.33
CA LYS A 49 -0.86 -23.57 -10.50
C LYS A 49 -0.05 -24.08 -9.31
N GLU A 50 -0.29 -25.34 -8.96
CA GLU A 50 0.48 -26.03 -7.91
C GLU A 50 1.97 -26.00 -8.26
N GLY A 51 2.79 -25.51 -7.32
CA GLY A 51 4.24 -25.34 -7.49
C GLY A 51 4.69 -24.02 -8.11
N GLU A 52 3.77 -23.20 -8.62
CA GLU A 52 4.06 -21.86 -9.19
C GLU A 52 3.73 -20.71 -8.22
N GLU A 53 3.39 -20.99 -6.95
CA GLU A 53 2.87 -19.99 -6.00
C GLU A 53 3.84 -18.83 -5.79
N HIS A 54 5.15 -19.10 -5.90
CA HIS A 54 6.22 -18.12 -5.76
C HIS A 54 6.25 -17.07 -6.89
N HIS A 55 5.68 -17.36 -8.06
CA HIS A 55 5.60 -16.41 -9.19
C HIS A 55 4.55 -15.32 -8.99
N ARG A 56 3.66 -15.46 -7.99
CA ARG A 56 2.59 -14.47 -7.75
C ARG A 56 3.12 -13.12 -7.25
N ILE A 57 4.28 -13.10 -6.60
CA ILE A 57 4.85 -11.88 -5.99
C ILE A 57 5.96 -11.38 -6.93
N MET A 58 5.63 -10.38 -7.75
CA MET A 58 6.54 -9.81 -8.75
C MET A 58 7.57 -8.88 -8.11
N TYR A 59 7.17 -8.18 -7.05
CA TYR A 59 8.05 -7.34 -6.25
C TYR A 59 7.61 -7.33 -4.81
N PHE A 60 8.57 -7.37 -3.89
CA PHE A 60 8.35 -7.12 -2.47
C PHE A 60 9.47 -6.25 -1.89
N TYR A 61 9.12 -5.34 -1.00
CA TYR A 61 10.00 -4.55 -0.16
C TYR A 61 9.47 -4.59 1.29
N PRO A 62 10.33 -4.73 2.32
CA PRO A 62 11.79 -4.87 2.22
C PRO A 62 12.26 -6.17 1.58
N LYS A 63 13.42 -6.15 0.91
CA LYS A 63 13.97 -7.32 0.17
C LYS A 63 14.41 -8.47 1.08
N GLY A 64 14.61 -8.21 2.37
CA GLY A 64 15.04 -9.21 3.36
C GLY A 64 13.91 -10.07 3.95
N ASP A 65 12.66 -9.83 3.55
CA ASP A 65 11.52 -10.56 4.10
C ASP A 65 11.44 -12.00 3.60
N THR A 66 11.04 -12.92 4.49
CA THR A 66 10.84 -14.33 4.15
C THR A 66 9.67 -14.51 3.18
N LEU A 67 9.76 -15.48 2.27
CA LEU A 67 8.68 -15.80 1.33
C LEU A 67 7.35 -16.05 2.05
N ASP A 68 7.38 -16.71 3.20
CA ASP A 68 6.19 -16.94 4.03
C ASP A 68 5.53 -15.63 4.50
N ARG A 69 6.32 -14.63 4.91
CA ARG A 69 5.81 -13.32 5.31
C ARG A 69 5.21 -12.61 4.10
N GLN A 70 5.90 -12.64 2.96
CA GLN A 70 5.41 -12.03 1.72
C GLN A 70 4.08 -12.67 1.26
N ALA A 71 3.99 -14.00 1.31
CA ALA A 71 2.79 -14.76 0.96
C ALA A 71 1.61 -14.46 1.90
N LYS A 72 1.86 -14.35 3.21
CA LYS A 72 0.82 -13.97 4.19
C LYS A 72 0.28 -12.56 3.94
N ILE A 73 1.16 -11.60 3.68
CA ILE A 73 0.77 -10.19 3.45
C ILE A 73 -0.02 -10.06 2.15
N THR A 74 0.51 -10.62 1.05
CA THR A 74 -0.15 -10.57 -0.26
C THR A 74 -1.47 -11.34 -0.28
N GLY A 75 -1.53 -12.51 0.36
CA GLY A 75 -2.75 -13.29 0.52
C GLY A 75 -3.82 -12.59 1.37
N PHE A 76 -3.42 -11.88 2.43
CA PHE A 76 -4.34 -11.05 3.21
C PHE A 76 -4.92 -9.91 2.38
N ALA A 77 -4.09 -9.20 1.62
CA ALA A 77 -4.55 -8.11 0.76
C ALA A 77 -5.56 -8.60 -0.31
N GLU A 78 -5.26 -9.72 -0.96
CA GLU A 78 -6.18 -10.35 -1.92
C GLU A 78 -7.51 -10.76 -1.24
N ALA A 79 -7.45 -11.36 -0.05
CA ALA A 79 -8.64 -11.75 0.69
C ALA A 79 -9.49 -10.51 1.04
N VAL A 80 -8.89 -9.39 1.44
CA VAL A 80 -9.61 -8.14 1.71
C VAL A 80 -10.32 -7.63 0.46
N VAL A 81 -9.63 -7.57 -0.68
CA VAL A 81 -10.22 -7.14 -1.95
C VAL A 81 -11.39 -8.05 -2.34
N ASN A 82 -11.15 -9.36 -2.42
CA ASN A 82 -12.17 -10.33 -2.82
C ASN A 82 -13.36 -10.36 -1.86
N PHE A 83 -13.13 -10.20 -0.55
CA PHE A 83 -14.19 -10.15 0.44
C PHE A 83 -15.05 -8.89 0.26
N THR A 84 -14.40 -7.72 0.16
CA THR A 84 -15.10 -6.43 0.06
C THR A 84 -15.85 -6.25 -1.26
N ASP A 85 -15.41 -6.91 -2.33
CA ASP A 85 -16.10 -6.90 -3.62
C ASP A 85 -17.53 -7.46 -3.53
N ASN A 86 -17.80 -8.38 -2.59
CA ASN A 86 -19.15 -8.90 -2.35
C ASN A 86 -20.14 -7.84 -1.82
N PHE A 87 -19.64 -6.68 -1.38
CA PHE A 87 -20.45 -5.60 -0.81
C PHE A 87 -20.56 -4.38 -1.73
N VAL A 88 -19.94 -4.41 -2.92
CA VAL A 88 -20.03 -3.33 -3.90
C VAL A 88 -21.36 -3.43 -4.63
N SER A 89 -22.16 -2.36 -4.61
CA SER A 89 -23.46 -2.38 -5.27
C SER A 89 -23.34 -2.37 -6.81
N PRO A 90 -24.34 -2.85 -7.56
CA PRO A 90 -24.33 -2.79 -9.02
C PRO A 90 -24.19 -1.37 -9.58
N ARG A 91 -24.63 -0.34 -8.83
CA ARG A 91 -24.43 1.07 -9.21
C ARG A 91 -22.98 1.48 -9.05
N ASP A 92 -22.34 1.10 -7.95
CA ASP A 92 -20.93 1.42 -7.69
C ASP A 92 -19.98 0.66 -8.63
N GLN A 93 -20.42 -0.46 -9.20
CA GLN A 93 -19.69 -1.16 -10.26
C GLN A 93 -19.68 -0.40 -11.60
N ALA A 94 -20.77 0.32 -11.91
CA ALA A 94 -20.86 1.13 -13.13
C ALA A 94 -20.00 2.41 -13.06
N GLU A 95 -19.76 2.90 -11.84
CA GLU A 95 -18.89 4.04 -11.55
C GLU A 95 -17.53 3.61 -10.97
N LYS A 96 -17.06 2.41 -11.34
CA LYS A 96 -15.79 1.88 -10.83
C LYS A 96 -14.65 2.83 -11.23
N PRO A 97 -13.85 3.34 -10.27
CA PRO A 97 -12.73 4.22 -10.58
C PRO A 97 -11.68 3.47 -11.41
N GLU A 98 -10.89 4.22 -12.19
CA GLU A 98 -9.78 3.68 -13.00
C GLU A 98 -8.84 2.80 -12.16
N PHE A 99 -8.58 3.20 -10.91
CA PHE A 99 -7.80 2.45 -9.94
C PHE A 99 -8.64 2.15 -8.69
N PRO A 100 -9.35 1.01 -8.65
CA PRO A 100 -10.07 0.57 -7.47
C PRO A 100 -9.09 0.31 -6.33
N PHE A 101 -9.42 0.78 -5.14
CA PHE A 101 -8.58 0.56 -3.98
C PHE A 101 -9.38 0.22 -2.73
N ARG A 102 -8.68 -0.37 -1.75
CA ARG A 102 -9.16 -0.64 -0.41
C ARG A 102 -8.17 -0.09 0.59
N THR A 103 -8.68 0.44 1.70
CA THR A 103 -7.86 0.85 2.83
C THR A 103 -8.17 -0.04 4.04
N VAL A 104 -7.14 -0.35 4.81
CA VAL A 104 -7.29 -1.05 6.10
C VAL A 104 -6.49 -0.28 7.13
N SER A 105 -7.19 0.35 8.07
CA SER A 105 -6.57 1.05 9.19
C SER A 105 -6.51 0.15 10.41
N THR A 106 -5.32 -0.04 10.95
CA THR A 106 -5.08 -0.72 12.23
C THR A 106 -4.67 0.30 13.30
N GLN A 107 -4.44 -0.18 14.53
CA GLN A 107 -3.85 0.65 15.58
C GLN A 107 -2.40 1.06 15.30
N LYS A 108 -1.67 0.27 14.49
CA LYS A 108 -0.22 0.46 14.27
C LYS A 108 0.13 0.94 12.86
N SER A 109 -0.77 0.75 11.91
CA SER A 109 -0.48 0.97 10.49
C SER A 109 -1.73 1.33 9.70
N ASP A 110 -1.53 1.98 8.56
CA ASP A 110 -2.54 2.16 7.51
C ASP A 110 -2.09 1.45 6.24
N HIS A 111 -2.96 0.59 5.72
CA HIS A 111 -2.71 -0.18 4.51
C HIS A 111 -3.53 0.37 3.36
N VAL A 112 -2.96 0.36 2.16
CA VAL A 112 -3.64 0.67 0.91
C VAL A 112 -3.37 -0.46 -0.08
N TYR A 113 -4.43 -0.98 -0.68
CA TYR A 113 -4.38 -2.00 -1.72
C TYR A 113 -5.05 -1.45 -2.98
N ILE A 114 -4.33 -1.42 -4.09
CA ILE A 114 -4.73 -0.80 -5.34
C ILE A 114 -4.73 -1.88 -6.43
N GLN A 115 -5.86 -2.05 -7.09
CA GLN A 115 -5.98 -2.87 -8.28
C GLN A 115 -5.57 -2.05 -9.50
N VAL A 116 -4.68 -2.60 -10.34
CA VAL A 116 -4.19 -1.97 -11.57
C VAL A 116 -4.25 -2.96 -12.72
N GLU A 117 -4.10 -2.48 -13.96
CA GLU A 117 -4.12 -3.31 -15.19
C GLU A 117 -5.36 -4.22 -15.22
N GLU A 118 -6.56 -3.63 -15.36
CA GLU A 118 -7.84 -4.36 -15.39
C GLU A 118 -8.11 -5.25 -14.16
N CYS A 119 -7.53 -4.89 -13.01
CA CYS A 119 -7.59 -5.66 -11.76
C CYS A 119 -6.82 -7.00 -11.78
N GLU A 120 -5.93 -7.19 -12.76
CA GLU A 120 -5.04 -8.37 -12.80
C GLU A 120 -3.90 -8.25 -11.79
N PHE A 121 -3.46 -7.03 -11.50
CA PHE A 121 -2.38 -6.76 -10.57
C PHE A 121 -2.89 -6.10 -9.29
N LEU A 122 -2.20 -6.41 -8.20
CA LEU A 122 -2.44 -5.83 -6.89
C LEU A 122 -1.16 -5.17 -6.38
N ILE A 123 -1.23 -3.86 -6.17
CA ILE A 123 -0.19 -3.08 -5.49
C ILE A 123 -0.65 -2.89 -4.05
N GLY A 124 0.19 -3.25 -3.08
CA GLY A 124 -0.13 -3.04 -1.67
C GLY A 124 1.00 -2.36 -0.93
N LEU A 125 0.64 -1.46 -0.03
CA LEU A 125 1.59 -0.80 0.86
C LEU A 125 0.99 -0.60 2.26
N ALA A 126 1.85 -0.57 3.26
CA ALA A 126 1.46 -0.18 4.62
C ALA A 126 2.43 0.83 5.20
N LEU A 127 1.88 1.87 5.83
CA LEU A 127 2.60 2.92 6.52
C LEU A 127 2.39 2.77 8.03
N SER A 128 3.47 2.80 8.81
CA SER A 128 3.42 2.81 10.27
C SER A 128 2.86 4.14 10.80
N LYS A 129 2.06 4.07 11.87
CA LYS A 129 1.51 5.22 12.60
C LYS A 129 2.40 5.65 13.76
#